data_AF-A0A067M6C1-F1
#
_entry.id   AF-A0A067M6C1-F1
#
_cell.length_a   1.000
_cell.length_b   1.000
_cell.length_c   1.000
_cell.angle_alpha   90.00
_cell.angle_beta   90.00
_cell.angle_gamma   90.00
#
_symmetry.space_group_name_H-M   'P 1'
#
loop_
_entity.id
_entity.type
_entity.pdbx_description
1 polymer ?
#
loop_
_entity_poly.entity_id
_entity_poly.type
_entity_poly.pdbx_seq_one_letter_code
_entity_poly.pdbx_strand_id
1 'polypeptide(L)'
;VIRLFVQPLRASNGTQWIPGLPKNVARLFDWLDDIVHLHTQIYLAIRGCQTKESPVVLRIAELLRPFVPRLELYQPYLARLEDVTQSIEMMIRDPESDFGEFIRLQSAS
;
A
#
# COMPACT_ATOMS: atom_id res chain seq x y z
N VAL A 1 -4.13 -7.62 1.43
CA VAL A 1 -2.72 -7.18 1.35
C VAL A 1 -2.26 -6.49 2.63
N ILE A 2 -2.69 -5.25 2.94
CA ILE A 2 -2.22 -4.52 4.14
C ILE A 2 -2.34 -5.35 5.44
N ARG A 3 -3.55 -5.85 5.75
CA ARG A 3 -3.78 -6.60 7.00
C ARG A 3 -3.03 -7.92 7.11
N LEU A 4 -2.82 -8.60 5.99
CA LEU A 4 -2.26 -9.96 5.95
C LEU A 4 -0.75 -9.98 5.80
N PHE A 5 -0.19 -9.02 5.07
CA PHE A 5 1.23 -9.02 4.71
C PHE A 5 1.99 -7.82 5.22
N VAL A 6 1.35 -6.66 5.43
CA VAL A 6 2.05 -5.44 5.83
C VAL A 6 2.00 -5.23 7.35
N GLN A 7 0.81 -5.30 7.93
CA GLN A 7 0.61 -5.11 9.38
C GLN A 7 1.41 -6.10 10.25
N PRO A 8 1.49 -7.41 9.92
CA PRO A 8 2.26 -8.35 10.74
C PRO A 8 3.77 -8.06 10.76
N LEU A 9 4.28 -7.31 9.77
CA LEU A 9 5.69 -6.94 9.64
C LEU A 9 6.02 -5.59 10.30
N ARG A 10 5.03 -4.88 10.83
CA ARG A 10 5.27 -3.68 11.64
C ARG A 10 5.63 -4.11 13.06
N ALA A 11 6.66 -3.47 13.62
CA ALA A 11 7.00 -3.60 15.02
C ALA A 11 5.83 -3.12 15.91
N SER A 12 5.83 -3.47 17.19
CA SER A 12 4.74 -3.15 18.13
C SER A 12 4.44 -1.65 18.27
N ASN A 13 5.37 -0.78 17.86
CA ASN A 13 5.19 0.67 17.82
C ASN A 13 4.51 1.18 16.53
N GLY A 14 4.17 0.30 15.59
CA GLY A 14 3.46 0.58 14.34
C GLY A 14 4.24 1.40 13.30
N THR A 15 5.43 1.91 13.62
CA THR A 15 6.17 2.87 12.79
C THR A 15 7.44 2.29 12.18
N GLN A 16 7.97 1.22 12.77
CA GLN A 16 9.17 0.55 12.29
C GLN A 16 8.83 -0.82 11.71
N TRP A 17 9.63 -1.25 10.73
CA TRP A 17 9.60 -2.61 10.23
C TRP A 17 10.34 -3.55 11.20
N ILE A 18 9.91 -4.80 11.29
CA ILE A 18 10.65 -5.82 12.04
C ILE A 18 12.05 -6.03 11.44
N PRO A 19 13.05 -6.43 12.25
CA PRO A 19 14.35 -6.84 11.74
C PRO A 19 14.22 -7.96 10.71
N GLY A 20 15.08 -7.95 9.68
CA GLY A 20 15.09 -8.98 8.63
C GLY A 20 14.23 -8.65 7.40
N LEU A 21 13.37 -7.62 7.44
CA LEU A 21 12.65 -7.18 6.25
C LEU A 21 13.60 -6.52 5.23
N PRO A 22 13.64 -6.99 3.97
CA PRO A 22 14.46 -6.37 2.94
C PRO A 22 14.04 -4.91 2.69
N LYS A 23 15.03 -4.02 2.56
CA LYS A 23 14.80 -2.56 2.45
C LYS A 23 13.95 -2.17 1.25
N ASN A 24 14.08 -2.88 0.14
CA ASN A 24 13.28 -2.65 -1.07
C ASN A 24 11.80 -3.04 -0.87
N VAL A 25 11.54 -4.15 -0.18
CA VAL A 25 10.18 -4.60 0.19
C VAL A 25 9.56 -3.62 1.19
N ALA A 26 10.30 -3.26 2.24
CA ALA A 26 9.88 -2.26 3.22
C ALA A 26 9.46 -0.95 2.55
N ARG A 27 10.26 -0.47 1.59
CA ARG A 27 9.97 0.76 0.85
C ARG A 27 8.73 0.63 -0.05
N LEU A 28 8.56 -0.51 -0.72
CA LEU A 28 7.37 -0.78 -1.53
C LEU A 28 6.10 -0.76 -0.66
N PHE A 29 6.16 -1.34 0.54
CA PHE A 29 5.06 -1.31 1.49
C PHE A 29 4.79 0.08 2.07
N ASP A 30 5.81 0.89 2.34
CA ASP A 30 5.62 2.28 2.76
C ASP A 30 4.83 3.07 1.69
N TRP A 31 5.19 2.95 0.40
CA TRP A 31 4.42 3.59 -0.67
C TRP A 31 3.00 3.03 -0.82
N LEU A 32 2.81 1.73 -0.57
CA LEU A 32 1.47 1.13 -0.57
C LEU A 32 0.60 1.69 0.56
N ASP A 33 1.16 1.87 1.76
CA ASP A 33 0.48 2.52 2.89
C ASP A 33 0.09 3.97 2.53
N ASP A 34 1.00 4.73 1.90
CA ASP A 34 0.73 6.10 1.43
C ASP A 34 -0.40 6.12 0.38
N ILE A 35 -0.41 5.17 -0.56
CA ILE A 35 -1.48 4.99 -1.54
C ILE A 35 -2.82 4.74 -0.84
N VAL A 36 -2.86 3.79 0.10
CA VAL A 36 -4.08 3.45 0.84
C VAL A 36 -4.56 4.64 1.67
N HIS A 37 -3.64 5.40 2.26
CA HIS A 37 -3.96 6.62 2.99
C HIS A 37 -4.57 7.69 2.08
N LEU A 38 -3.98 7.92 0.89
CA LEU A 38 -4.54 8.85 -0.11
C LEU A 38 -5.96 8.43 -0.52
N HIS A 39 -6.17 7.15 -0.81
CA HIS A 39 -7.50 6.62 -1.16
C HIS A 39 -8.51 6.74 -0.03
N THR A 40 -8.07 6.58 1.22
CA THR A 40 -8.92 6.83 2.38
C THR A 40 -9.40 8.28 2.42
N GLN A 41 -8.51 9.25 2.15
CA GLN A 41 -8.87 10.66 2.09
C GLN A 41 -9.82 10.98 0.91
N ILE A 42 -9.57 10.41 -0.27
CA ILE A 42 -10.45 10.54 -1.43
C ILE A 42 -11.85 9.98 -1.12
N TYR A 43 -11.91 8.78 -0.54
CA TYR A 43 -13.16 8.16 -0.13
C TYR A 43 -13.96 9.03 0.84
N LEU A 44 -13.29 9.58 1.87
CA LEU A 44 -13.94 10.47 2.84
C LEU A 44 -14.46 11.76 2.18
N ALA A 45 -13.70 12.34 1.25
CA ALA A 45 -14.11 13.54 0.50
C ALA A 45 -15.35 13.28 -0.38
N ILE A 46 -15.39 12.13 -1.07
CA ILE A 46 -16.54 11.72 -1.90
C ILE A 46 -17.75 11.44 -1.02
N ARG A 47 -17.60 10.65 0.05
CA ARG A 47 -18.68 10.31 0.98
C ARG A 47 -19.29 11.56 1.63
N GLY A 48 -18.46 12.55 1.98
CA GLY A 48 -18.92 13.82 2.54
C GLY A 48 -19.78 14.67 1.60
N CYS A 49 -19.76 14.41 0.28
CA CYS A 49 -20.58 15.11 -0.70
C CYS A 49 -21.85 14.36 -1.12
N GLN A 50 -21.90 13.03 -0.96
CA GLN A 50 -23.11 12.24 -1.20
C GLN A 50 -24.27 12.60 -0.25
N THR A 51 -23.99 13.30 0.86
CA THR A 51 -24.99 13.78 1.82
C THR A 51 -25.66 15.09 1.43
N LYS A 52 -25.32 15.71 0.28
CA LYS A 52 -25.89 16.97 -0.21
C LYS A 52 -26.50 16.77 -1.60
N GLU A 53 -27.77 17.15 -1.77
CA GLU A 53 -28.55 16.94 -3.00
C GLU A 53 -27.91 17.59 -4.26
N SER A 54 -28.19 16.97 -5.41
CA SER A 54 -27.79 17.17 -6.83
C SER A 54 -27.19 18.53 -7.30
N PRO A 55 -26.31 18.58 -8.34
CA PRO A 55 -25.86 17.50 -9.22
C PRO A 55 -24.47 16.93 -8.87
N VAL A 56 -24.41 15.60 -8.78
CA VAL A 56 -23.31 14.83 -8.18
C VAL A 56 -22.03 14.82 -9.05
N VAL A 57 -22.13 14.83 -10.38
CA VAL A 57 -20.99 14.55 -11.28
C VAL A 57 -19.99 15.72 -11.36
N LEU A 58 -20.45 16.96 -11.54
CA LEU A 58 -19.58 18.14 -11.60
C LEU A 58 -18.82 18.34 -10.28
N ARG A 59 -19.48 18.05 -9.16
CA ARG A 59 -18.91 18.16 -7.82
C ARG A 59 -17.82 17.12 -7.55
N ILE A 60 -17.94 15.91 -8.10
CA ILE A 60 -16.89 14.88 -7.99
C ILE A 60 -15.61 15.32 -8.70
N ALA A 61 -15.70 15.90 -9.90
CA ALA A 61 -14.52 16.38 -10.61
C ALA A 61 -13.78 17.49 -9.84
N GLU A 62 -14.53 18.44 -9.27
CA GLU A 62 -13.98 19.50 -8.41
C GLU A 62 -13.35 18.95 -7.13
N LEU A 63 -13.97 17.93 -6.52
CA LEU A 63 -13.45 17.25 -5.32
C LEU A 63 -12.17 16.49 -5.59
N LEU A 64 -12.05 15.87 -6.77
CA LEU A 64 -10.87 15.07 -7.13
C LEU A 64 -9.68 15.93 -7.56
N ARG A 65 -9.93 17.15 -8.06
CA ARG A 65 -8.89 18.05 -8.58
C ARG A 65 -7.70 18.27 -7.62
N PRO A 66 -7.89 18.48 -6.30
CA PRO A 66 -6.77 18.64 -5.36
C PRO A 66 -5.96 17.36 -5.14
N PHE A 67 -6.54 16.18 -5.43
CA PHE A 67 -5.86 14.90 -5.27
C PHE A 67 -5.02 14.52 -6.49
N VAL A 68 -5.32 15.06 -7.68
CA VAL A 68 -4.59 14.76 -8.92
C VAL A 68 -3.08 14.88 -8.79
N PRO A 69 -2.50 16.02 -8.32
CA PRO A 69 -1.05 16.11 -8.16
C PRO A 69 -0.51 15.11 -7.14
N ARG A 70 -1.29 14.78 -6.11
CA ARG A 70 -0.89 13.82 -5.07
C ARG A 70 -0.83 12.38 -5.56
N LEU A 71 -1.43 12.06 -6.71
CA LEU A 71 -1.30 10.75 -7.34
C LEU A 71 0.14 10.47 -7.81
N GLU A 72 1.03 11.48 -7.85
CA GLU A 72 2.45 11.27 -8.15
C GLU A 72 3.13 10.29 -7.19
N LEU A 73 2.59 10.10 -5.97
CA LEU A 73 3.09 9.09 -5.02
C LEU A 73 3.05 7.66 -5.57
N TYR A 74 2.25 7.40 -6.61
CA TYR A 74 2.23 6.11 -7.30
C TYR A 74 3.49 5.86 -8.12
N GLN A 75 4.18 6.91 -8.60
CA GLN A 75 5.33 6.78 -9.49
C GLN A 75 6.42 5.86 -8.92
N PRO A 76 6.95 6.09 -7.70
CA PRO A 76 7.99 5.22 -7.16
C PRO A 76 7.49 3.81 -6.87
N TYR A 77 6.22 3.63 -6.49
CA TYR A 77 5.62 2.31 -6.29
C TYR A 77 5.59 1.51 -7.61
N LEU A 78 5.03 2.11 -8.66
CA LEU A 78 4.91 1.48 -9.97
C LEU A 78 6.28 1.18 -10.59
N ALA A 79 7.23 2.11 -10.47
CA ALA A 79 8.58 1.95 -11.00
C ALA A 79 9.38 0.82 -10.34
N ARG A 80 8.98 0.37 -9.14
CA ARG A 80 9.68 -0.68 -8.37
C ARG A 80 8.89 -1.96 -8.23
N LEU A 81 7.63 -1.97 -8.65
CA LEU A 81 6.71 -3.07 -8.39
C LEU A 81 7.23 -4.38 -8.98
N GLU A 82 7.64 -4.38 -10.24
CA GLU A 82 8.11 -5.58 -10.94
C GLU A 82 9.40 -6.12 -10.29
N ASP A 83 10.43 -5.29 -10.18
CA ASP A 83 11.72 -5.65 -9.57
C ASP A 83 11.57 -6.23 -8.15
N VAL A 84 10.75 -5.59 -7.32
CA VAL A 84 10.52 -6.02 -5.94
C VAL A 84 9.67 -7.29 -5.91
N THR A 85 8.68 -7.43 -6.77
CA THR A 85 7.88 -8.67 -6.87
C THR A 85 8.76 -9.85 -7.26
N GLN A 86 9.62 -9.70 -8.27
CA GLN A 86 10.58 -10.74 -8.65
C GLN A 86 11.52 -11.08 -7.49
N SER A 87 11.98 -10.07 -6.74
CA SER A 87 12.79 -10.28 -5.53
C SER A 87 12.04 -11.10 -4.47
N ILE A 88 10.76 -10.79 -4.24
CA ILE A 88 9.90 -11.53 -3.32
C ILE A 88 9.70 -12.97 -3.79
N GLU A 89 9.46 -13.20 -5.07
CA GLU A 89 9.32 -14.55 -5.63
C GLU A 89 10.59 -15.39 -5.44
N MET A 90 11.77 -14.80 -5.63
CA MET A 90 13.04 -15.49 -5.35
C MET A 90 13.15 -15.86 -3.87
N MET A 91 12.81 -14.96 -2.96
CA MET A 91 12.80 -15.23 -1.51
C MET A 91 11.78 -16.31 -1.12
N ILE A 92 10.59 -16.35 -1.74
CA ILE A 92 9.59 -17.40 -1.50
C ILE A 92 10.11 -18.78 -1.94
N ARG A 93 10.94 -18.85 -2.98
CA ARG A 93 11.51 -20.12 -3.46
C ARG A 93 12.73 -20.55 -2.65
N ASP A 94 13.39 -19.63 -1.98
CA ASP A 94 14.52 -19.90 -1.11
C ASP A 94 14.04 -20.48 0.24
N PRO A 95 14.39 -21.74 0.58
CA PRO A 95 14.04 -22.34 1.86
C PRO A 95 14.67 -21.62 3.06
N GLU A 96 15.83 -20.99 2.86
CA GLU A 96 16.61 -20.32 3.92
C GLU A 96 16.19 -18.85 4.12
N SER A 97 15.23 -18.35 3.34
CA SER A 97 14.74 -16.99 3.49
C SER A 97 13.68 -16.90 4.58
N ASP A 98 14.01 -16.25 5.71
CA ASP A 98 13.07 -15.94 6.80
C ASP A 98 11.83 -15.17 6.29
N PHE A 99 12.06 -14.16 5.44
CA PHE A 99 10.97 -13.40 4.83
C PHE A 99 10.15 -14.25 3.87
N GLY A 100 10.80 -15.11 3.08
CA GLY A 100 10.12 -16.07 2.22
C GLY A 100 9.24 -17.04 3.02
N GLU A 101 9.74 -17.54 4.14
CA GLU A 101 9.00 -18.42 5.06
C GLU A 101 7.75 -17.72 5.60
N PHE A 102 7.88 -16.48 6.06
CA PHE A 102 6.74 -15.68 6.49
C PHE A 102 5.64 -15.60 5.41
N ILE A 103 6.00 -15.32 4.15
CA ILE A 103 5.02 -15.22 3.06
C ILE A 103 4.35 -16.57 2.78
N ARG A 104 5.11 -17.67 2.81
CA ARG A 104 4.58 -19.04 2.65
C ARG A 104 3.56 -19.37 3.73
N LEU A 105 3.87 -19.07 4.99
CA LEU A 105 2.97 -19.31 6.13
C LEU A 105 1.68 -18.48 6.03
N GLN A 106 1.80 -17.20 5.69
CA GLN A 106 0.62 -16.31 5.53
C GLN A 106 -0.27 -16.70 4.35
N SER A 107 0.31 -17.25 3.28
CA SER A 107 -0.45 -17.64 2.09
C SER A 107 -1.15 -19.00 2.24
N ALA A 108 -0.75 -19.79 3.24
CA ALA A 108 -1.39 -21.05 3.62
C ALA A 108 -2.50 -20.87 4.69
N SER A 109 -2.65 -19.65 5.24
CA SER A 109 -3.65 -19.27 6.24
C SER A 109 -4.92 -18.71 5.59
#